data_AF-A0A954BYX0-F1
#
_entry.id   AF-A0A954BYX0-F1
#
_cell.length_a   1.000
_cell.length_b   1.000
_cell.length_c   1.000
_cell.angle_alpha   90.00
_cell.angle_beta   90.00
_cell.angle_gamma   90.00
#
_symmetry.space_group_name_H-M   'P 1'
#
loop_
_entity.id
_entity.type
_entity.pdbx_description
1 polymer ?
#
loop_
_entity_poly.entity_id
_entity_poly.type
_entity_poly.pdbx_seq_one_letter_code
_entity_poly.pdbx_strand_id
1 'polypeptide(L)'
;MKMHRRPTCFLLLASATFTAAAGTPPDVADLIDARGAGGETQLLSRGYEQRDSNVVRDQRFTFWWSEKRRQCISVSTVDGSYASIQSVPVENCGQSGSASALASATSERDPSSLVLVCYGGGTRPTLKAETRYAWDDDKNKWRASDSVRATTEDFSSDVQLELYGDHGRIHLGAPLVPPINSRGDHGWWELDNLQVGPERITASYRLNGMNKPKLTVDRRSGRISIEGGTTFSGHCDIGDYGGGQRRF
;
A
#
# COMPACT_ATOMS: atom_id res chain seq x y z
N MET A 1 1.72 15.51 67.50
CA MET A 1 1.62 15.62 66.02
C MET A 1 2.19 14.35 65.40
N LYS A 2 1.36 13.44 64.89
CA LYS A 2 1.78 12.21 64.18
C LYS A 2 1.32 12.35 62.72
N MET A 3 2.27 12.44 61.79
CA MET A 3 1.98 12.46 60.35
C MET A 3 1.73 11.03 59.84
N HIS A 4 0.59 10.81 59.21
CA HIS A 4 0.29 9.57 58.48
C HIS A 4 0.61 9.78 57.00
N ARG A 5 1.58 9.03 56.48
CA ARG A 5 1.87 8.92 55.05
C ARG A 5 0.85 7.95 54.43
N ARG A 6 0.14 8.40 53.40
CA ARG A 6 -0.74 7.55 52.58
C ARG A 6 0.09 6.81 51.51
N PRO A 7 -0.15 5.52 51.24
CA PRO A 7 0.52 4.80 50.17
C PRO A 7 -0.24 5.02 48.85
N THR A 8 0.46 5.54 47.84
CA THR A 8 -0.07 5.71 46.49
C THR A 8 0.04 4.37 45.76
N CYS A 9 -1.11 3.74 45.49
CA CYS A 9 -1.21 2.50 44.72
C CYS A 9 -1.11 2.83 43.23
N PHE A 10 0.02 2.52 42.60
CA PHE A 10 0.21 2.64 41.14
C PHE A 10 -0.44 1.43 40.47
N LEU A 11 -1.60 1.64 39.81
CA LEU A 11 -2.26 0.66 38.96
C LEU A 11 -1.61 0.72 37.57
N LEU A 12 -0.80 -0.30 37.24
CA LEU A 12 -0.27 -0.55 35.90
C LEU A 12 -1.40 -1.10 35.00
N LEU A 13 -1.95 -0.27 34.11
CA LEU A 13 -2.78 -0.74 33.01
C LEU A 13 -1.87 -1.30 31.91
N ALA A 14 -1.90 -2.62 31.71
CA ALA A 14 -1.30 -3.27 30.56
C ALA A 14 -2.22 -3.08 29.33
N SER A 15 -1.79 -2.24 28.40
CA SER A 15 -2.43 -2.05 27.09
C SER A 15 -2.03 -3.18 26.15
N ALA A 16 -3.00 -4.03 25.77
CA ALA A 16 -2.82 -4.99 24.69
C ALA A 16 -2.77 -4.24 23.35
N THR A 17 -1.65 -4.36 22.63
CA THR A 17 -1.45 -3.80 21.30
C THR A 17 -2.14 -4.67 20.25
N PHE A 18 -3.28 -4.23 19.73
CA PHE A 18 -3.90 -4.83 18.53
C PHE A 18 -3.28 -4.22 17.28
N THR A 19 -2.53 -5.03 16.53
CA THR A 19 -2.05 -4.70 15.18
C THR A 19 -3.20 -4.83 14.18
N ALA A 20 -3.64 -3.72 13.59
CA ALA A 20 -4.54 -3.76 12.45
C ALA A 20 -3.71 -4.03 11.18
N ALA A 21 -3.77 -5.26 10.69
CA ALA A 21 -3.17 -5.60 9.40
C ALA A 21 -4.10 -5.12 8.28
N ALA A 22 -3.62 -4.20 7.44
CA ALA A 22 -4.20 -3.95 6.12
C ALA A 22 -3.88 -5.16 5.23
N GLY A 23 -4.66 -6.23 5.40
CA GLY A 23 -4.56 -7.46 4.64
C GLY A 23 -5.73 -7.62 3.68
N THR A 24 -5.57 -8.52 2.71
CA THR A 24 -6.69 -8.97 1.88
C THR A 24 -7.81 -9.48 2.79
N PRO A 25 -9.04 -8.96 2.67
CA PRO A 25 -10.13 -9.39 3.52
C PRO A 25 -10.39 -10.90 3.32
N PRO A 26 -10.56 -11.66 4.41
CA PRO A 26 -10.59 -13.13 4.33
C PRO A 26 -11.78 -13.66 3.51
N ASP A 27 -12.84 -12.87 3.36
CA ASP A 27 -14.04 -13.23 2.62
C ASP A 27 -13.94 -12.98 1.10
N VAL A 28 -12.85 -12.38 0.63
CA VAL A 28 -12.53 -12.19 -0.79
C VAL A 28 -11.12 -12.66 -1.15
N ALA A 29 -10.37 -13.20 -0.19
CA ALA A 29 -9.00 -13.67 -0.40
C ALA A 29 -8.89 -14.83 -1.41
N ASP A 30 -9.95 -15.62 -1.56
CA ASP A 30 -10.04 -16.70 -2.55
C ASP A 30 -10.25 -16.20 -4.00
N LEU A 31 -10.55 -14.91 -4.17
CA LEU A 31 -10.73 -14.31 -5.50
C LEU A 31 -9.43 -13.79 -6.11
N ILE A 32 -8.32 -13.90 -5.39
CA ILE A 32 -6.99 -13.67 -5.97
C ILE A 32 -6.76 -14.71 -7.08
N ASP A 33 -6.21 -14.25 -8.20
CA ASP A 33 -6.03 -15.00 -9.46
C ASP A 33 -7.33 -15.40 -10.20
N ALA A 34 -8.51 -15.06 -9.67
CA ALA A 34 -9.76 -15.31 -10.37
C ALA A 34 -9.86 -14.45 -11.65
N ARG A 35 -10.48 -15.01 -12.70
CA ARG A 35 -10.80 -14.24 -13.91
C ARG A 35 -11.78 -13.13 -13.58
N GLY A 36 -11.53 -11.92 -14.09
CA GLY A 36 -12.28 -10.71 -13.73
C GLY A 36 -13.79 -10.87 -13.82
N ALA A 37 -14.32 -11.44 -14.90
CA ALA A 37 -15.76 -11.68 -15.06
C ALA A 37 -16.35 -12.64 -13.99
N GLY A 38 -15.60 -13.69 -13.63
CA GLY A 38 -16.00 -14.63 -12.60
C GLY A 38 -15.86 -14.03 -11.19
N GLY A 39 -14.77 -13.32 -10.94
CA GLY A 39 -14.52 -12.60 -9.70
C GLY A 39 -15.56 -11.52 -9.43
N GLU A 40 -15.99 -10.80 -10.46
CA GLU A 40 -17.03 -9.76 -10.36
C GLU A 40 -18.37 -10.37 -9.95
N THR A 41 -18.75 -11.48 -10.60
CA THR A 41 -19.95 -12.24 -10.25
C THR A 41 -19.89 -12.70 -8.79
N GLN A 42 -18.72 -13.16 -8.32
CA GLN A 42 -18.52 -13.56 -6.93
C GLN A 42 -18.63 -12.38 -5.97
N LEU A 43 -18.03 -11.23 -6.27
CA LEU A 43 -18.12 -10.02 -5.46
C LEU A 43 -19.58 -9.55 -5.31
N LEU A 44 -20.32 -9.47 -6.42
CA LEU A 44 -21.75 -9.15 -6.42
C LEU A 44 -22.55 -10.14 -5.57
N SER A 45 -22.30 -11.45 -5.72
CA SER A 45 -22.97 -12.49 -4.92
C SER A 45 -22.67 -12.37 -3.42
N ARG A 46 -21.51 -11.81 -3.06
CA ARG A 46 -21.07 -11.59 -1.68
C ARG A 46 -21.53 -10.26 -1.09
N GLY A 47 -22.34 -9.50 -1.84
CA GLY A 47 -22.91 -8.22 -1.42
C GLY A 47 -21.91 -7.07 -1.50
N TYR A 48 -20.99 -7.12 -2.46
CA TYR A 48 -20.19 -5.97 -2.85
C TYR A 48 -20.84 -5.28 -4.06
N GLU A 49 -20.81 -3.95 -4.05
CA GLU A 49 -21.29 -3.09 -5.13
C GLU A 49 -20.12 -2.29 -5.70
N GLN A 50 -19.95 -2.28 -7.01
CA GLN A 50 -18.93 -1.45 -7.65
C GLN A 50 -19.27 0.03 -7.45
N ARG A 51 -18.27 0.82 -7.08
CA ARG A 51 -18.41 2.27 -6.82
C ARG A 51 -17.62 3.12 -7.80
N ASP A 52 -16.36 2.78 -8.03
CA ASP A 52 -15.50 3.52 -8.94
C ASP A 52 -14.52 2.57 -9.65
N SER A 53 -13.91 3.02 -10.73
CA SER A 53 -12.80 2.32 -11.37
C SER A 53 -11.86 3.29 -12.08
N ASN A 54 -10.57 3.02 -11.97
CA ASN A 54 -9.52 3.76 -12.64
C ASN A 54 -8.53 2.82 -13.32
N VAL A 55 -7.84 3.31 -14.35
CA VAL A 55 -6.83 2.55 -15.06
C VAL A 55 -5.49 3.24 -14.90
N VAL A 56 -4.48 2.48 -14.48
CA VAL A 56 -3.09 2.93 -14.39
C VAL A 56 -2.26 2.01 -15.28
N ARG A 57 -1.81 2.55 -16.41
CA ARG A 57 -1.11 1.79 -17.47
C ARG A 57 -1.99 0.63 -17.98
N ASP A 58 -1.52 -0.61 -17.85
CA ASP A 58 -2.20 -1.81 -18.32
C ASP A 58 -3.04 -2.49 -17.23
N GLN A 59 -3.17 -1.85 -16.06
CA GLN A 59 -3.86 -2.37 -14.89
C GLN A 59 -5.10 -1.57 -14.55
N ARG A 60 -6.21 -2.26 -14.28
CA ARG A 60 -7.47 -1.67 -13.84
C ARG A 60 -7.67 -1.87 -12.35
N PHE A 61 -7.93 -0.79 -11.64
CA PHE A 61 -8.40 -0.79 -10.26
C PHE A 61 -9.91 -0.55 -10.24
N THR A 62 -10.63 -1.34 -9.45
CA THR A 62 -12.07 -1.19 -9.24
C THR A 62 -12.36 -1.18 -7.75
N PHE A 63 -13.10 -0.19 -7.29
CA PHE A 63 -13.47 -0.03 -5.89
C PHE A 63 -14.86 -0.62 -5.64
N TRP A 64 -14.98 -1.38 -4.57
CA TRP A 64 -16.17 -2.14 -4.23
C TRP A 64 -16.58 -1.88 -2.78
N TRP A 65 -17.84 -1.51 -2.58
CA TRP A 65 -18.44 -1.27 -1.28
C TRP A 65 -19.27 -2.46 -0.83
N SER A 66 -19.08 -2.92 0.41
CA SER A 66 -20.03 -3.82 1.05
C SER A 66 -20.71 -3.13 2.23
N GLU A 67 -22.00 -2.85 2.09
CA GLU A 67 -22.81 -2.24 3.16
C GLU A 67 -22.86 -3.14 4.40
N LYS A 68 -23.04 -4.46 4.19
CA LYS A 68 -23.11 -5.46 5.25
C LYS A 68 -21.87 -5.46 6.14
N ARG A 69 -20.69 -5.19 5.56
CA ARG A 69 -19.40 -5.19 6.25
C ARG A 69 -18.89 -3.77 6.56
N ARG A 70 -19.58 -2.73 6.06
CA ARG A 70 -19.14 -1.33 6.07
C ARG A 70 -17.70 -1.17 5.60
N GLN A 71 -17.38 -1.86 4.51
CA GLN A 71 -16.01 -2.01 4.03
C GLN A 71 -15.90 -1.59 2.57
N CYS A 72 -14.86 -0.81 2.27
CA CYS A 72 -14.42 -0.55 0.92
C CYS A 72 -13.21 -1.43 0.60
N ILE A 73 -13.20 -2.04 -0.58
CA ILE A 73 -12.06 -2.80 -1.08
C ILE A 73 -11.65 -2.27 -2.45
N SER A 74 -10.36 -2.31 -2.75
CA SER A 74 -9.82 -2.09 -4.09
C SER A 74 -9.41 -3.43 -4.69
N VAL A 75 -9.88 -3.69 -5.90
CA VAL A 75 -9.58 -4.89 -6.68
C VAL A 75 -8.74 -4.46 -7.88
N SER A 76 -7.57 -5.06 -8.01
CA SER A 76 -6.66 -4.77 -9.11
C SER A 76 -6.64 -5.90 -10.12
N THR A 77 -6.85 -5.59 -11.39
CA THR A 77 -6.97 -6.56 -12.48
C THR A 77 -5.84 -6.38 -13.49
N VAL A 78 -5.09 -7.46 -13.76
CA VAL A 78 -4.02 -7.56 -14.76
C VAL A 78 -4.33 -8.73 -15.68
N ASP A 79 -4.15 -8.56 -16.99
CA ASP A 79 -4.39 -9.63 -17.99
C ASP A 79 -5.75 -10.34 -17.82
N GLY A 80 -6.75 -9.59 -17.36
CA GLY A 80 -8.11 -10.09 -17.12
C GLY A 80 -8.27 -10.98 -15.89
N SER A 81 -7.31 -11.00 -14.96
CA SER A 81 -7.38 -11.73 -13.68
C SER A 81 -7.10 -10.80 -12.50
N TYR A 82 -7.67 -11.09 -11.33
CA TYR A 82 -7.49 -10.30 -10.11
C TYR A 82 -6.11 -10.53 -9.52
N ALA A 83 -5.22 -9.55 -9.62
CA ALA A 83 -3.86 -9.61 -9.10
C ALA A 83 -3.78 -9.30 -7.61
N SER A 84 -4.64 -8.41 -7.10
CA SER A 84 -4.70 -8.10 -5.66
C SER A 84 -6.07 -7.58 -5.25
N ILE A 85 -6.41 -7.83 -3.97
CA ILE A 85 -7.61 -7.30 -3.33
C ILE A 85 -7.21 -6.80 -1.95
N GLN A 86 -7.56 -5.57 -1.61
CA GLN A 86 -7.15 -4.94 -0.36
C GLN A 86 -8.28 -4.10 0.23
N SER A 87 -8.33 -4.03 1.57
CA SER A 87 -9.20 -3.06 2.24
C SER A 87 -8.67 -1.65 2.02
N VAL A 88 -9.57 -0.72 1.71
CA VAL A 88 -9.23 0.70 1.57
C VAL A 88 -10.20 1.53 2.42
N PRO A 89 -9.84 2.78 2.79
CA PRO A 89 -10.73 3.68 3.49
C PRO A 89 -12.06 3.87 2.76
N VAL A 90 -13.15 4.04 3.53
CA VAL A 90 -14.53 4.00 3.04
C VAL A 90 -14.85 5.12 2.04
N GLU A 91 -14.13 6.23 2.13
CA GLU A 91 -14.20 7.39 1.23
C GLU A 91 -13.91 7.03 -0.24
N ASN A 92 -13.05 6.03 -0.50
CA ASN A 92 -12.73 5.58 -1.86
C ASN A 92 -13.92 4.93 -2.58
N CYS A 93 -14.90 4.45 -1.81
CA CYS A 93 -16.13 3.86 -2.33
C CYS A 93 -17.28 4.86 -2.42
N GLY A 94 -17.04 6.15 -2.15
CA GLY A 94 -18.12 7.12 -2.08
C GLY A 94 -17.62 8.53 -1.86
N GLN A 95 -16.87 9.07 -2.83
CA GLN A 95 -16.78 10.50 -3.13
C GLN A 95 -15.96 10.78 -4.43
N SER A 96 -16.44 10.30 -5.58
CA SER A 96 -15.94 10.78 -6.87
C SER A 96 -16.60 12.13 -7.19
N GLY A 97 -16.12 13.20 -6.55
CA GLY A 97 -16.36 14.59 -6.93
C GLY A 97 -17.62 15.27 -6.37
N SER A 98 -17.49 15.93 -5.22
CA SER A 98 -18.04 17.27 -4.94
C SER A 98 -17.57 17.73 -3.56
N ALA A 99 -16.95 18.91 -3.51
CA ALA A 99 -16.55 19.55 -2.27
C ALA A 99 -17.72 19.61 -1.26
N SER A 100 -17.47 19.24 -0.01
CA SER A 100 -18.24 19.76 1.11
C SER A 100 -17.30 20.23 2.20
N ALA A 101 -16.85 21.47 2.02
CA ALA A 101 -16.60 22.34 3.16
C ALA A 101 -17.94 22.58 3.87
N LEU A 102 -18.10 22.11 5.11
CA LEU A 102 -18.55 22.87 6.27
C LEU A 102 -18.77 21.93 7.48
N ALA A 103 -17.80 21.91 8.39
CA ALA A 103 -17.96 21.75 9.85
C ALA A 103 -16.57 21.84 10.52
N SER A 104 -16.04 23.06 10.70
CA SER A 104 -15.79 23.67 12.02
C SER A 104 -14.87 22.84 12.94
N ALA A 105 -13.56 23.07 12.90
CA ALA A 105 -12.81 24.09 13.66
C ALA A 105 -12.33 23.59 15.04
N THR A 106 -11.09 23.08 15.08
CA THR A 106 -9.99 23.41 16.03
C THR A 106 -8.92 22.31 15.97
N SER A 107 -8.27 22.19 14.81
CA SER A 107 -6.87 21.78 14.75
C SER A 107 -6.32 22.49 13.53
N GLU A 108 -5.39 23.39 13.78
CA GLU A 108 -4.59 24.05 12.76
C GLU A 108 -3.81 22.94 12.05
N ARG A 109 -4.43 22.29 11.05
CA ARG A 109 -3.75 21.31 10.20
C ARG A 109 -2.69 22.10 9.44
N ASP A 110 -1.46 22.00 9.90
CA ASP A 110 -0.31 22.40 9.11
C ASP A 110 -0.48 21.78 7.71
N PRO A 111 -0.52 22.56 6.63
CA PRO A 111 -0.74 22.06 5.26
C PRO A 111 0.34 21.08 4.79
N SER A 112 1.42 20.93 5.57
CA SER A 112 2.47 19.92 5.39
C SER A 112 2.31 18.66 6.25
N SER A 113 1.34 18.64 7.18
CA SER A 113 0.98 17.49 7.99
C SER A 113 -0.24 16.77 7.40
N LEU A 114 -0.04 15.63 6.76
CA LEU A 114 -1.08 14.90 6.04
C LEU A 114 -0.80 13.40 6.00
N VAL A 115 -1.85 12.60 5.94
CA VAL A 115 -1.76 11.15 5.74
C VAL A 115 -2.31 10.83 4.35
N LEU A 116 -1.55 10.08 3.55
CA LEU A 116 -1.98 9.60 2.24
C LEU A 116 -2.04 8.09 2.25
N VAL A 117 -3.07 7.53 1.62
CA VAL A 117 -3.05 6.13 1.22
C VAL A 117 -3.04 6.08 -0.29
N CYS A 118 -2.04 5.40 -0.83
CA CYS A 118 -1.76 5.38 -2.25
C CYS A 118 -1.85 3.97 -2.81
N TYR A 119 -2.65 3.80 -3.85
CA TYR A 119 -2.89 2.51 -4.50
C TYR A 119 -2.32 2.53 -5.89
N GLY A 120 -1.66 1.44 -6.25
CA GLY A 120 -1.01 1.37 -7.54
C GLY A 120 -0.31 0.05 -7.77
N GLY A 121 0.61 0.07 -8.72
CA GLY A 121 1.41 -1.08 -9.09
C GLY A 121 2.69 -0.66 -9.77
N GLY A 122 3.53 -1.64 -10.00
CA GLY A 122 4.78 -1.44 -10.72
C GLY A 122 5.52 -2.75 -10.88
N THR A 123 6.83 -2.65 -11.06
CA THR A 123 7.65 -3.79 -11.44
C THR A 123 8.77 -3.99 -10.44
N ARG A 124 9.01 -5.25 -10.08
CA ARG A 124 10.12 -5.66 -9.21
C ARG A 124 11.09 -6.57 -9.97
N PRO A 125 12.41 -6.46 -9.75
CA PRO A 125 13.37 -7.39 -10.30
C PRO A 125 13.16 -8.79 -9.73
N THR A 126 13.23 -9.81 -10.58
CA THR A 126 13.17 -11.22 -10.17
C THR A 126 14.18 -12.05 -10.98
N LEU A 127 14.50 -13.24 -10.50
CA LEU A 127 15.42 -14.17 -11.16
C LEU A 127 14.62 -15.40 -11.61
N LYS A 128 14.65 -15.69 -12.91
CA LYS A 128 14.09 -16.94 -13.46
C LYS A 128 15.21 -17.88 -13.85
N ALA A 129 15.13 -19.12 -13.36
CA ALA A 129 15.97 -20.21 -13.84
C ALA A 129 15.36 -20.80 -15.11
N GLU A 130 16.13 -20.86 -16.19
CA GLU A 130 15.74 -21.46 -17.46
C GLU A 130 16.74 -22.57 -17.81
N THR A 131 16.23 -23.79 -18.02
CA THR A 131 17.02 -24.89 -18.58
C THR A 131 17.01 -24.78 -20.10
N ARG A 132 18.19 -24.60 -20.68
CA ARG A 132 18.39 -24.56 -22.14
C ARG A 132 19.11 -25.82 -22.58
N TYR A 133 18.64 -26.45 -23.65
CA TYR A 133 19.36 -27.56 -24.28
C TYR A 133 20.23 -27.03 -25.40
N ALA A 134 21.54 -27.23 -25.29
CA ALA A 134 22.49 -26.96 -26.37
C ALA A 134 23.05 -28.29 -26.88
N TRP A 135 23.15 -28.42 -28.20
CA TRP A 135 23.82 -29.55 -28.81
C TRP A 135 25.33 -29.42 -28.58
N ASP A 136 25.96 -30.49 -28.07
CA ASP A 136 27.41 -30.61 -27.92
C ASP A 136 27.93 -31.46 -29.09
N ASP A 137 28.49 -30.79 -30.10
CA ASP A 137 29.03 -31.40 -31.32
C ASP A 137 30.19 -32.36 -31.03
N ASP A 138 31.02 -32.07 -30.02
CA ASP A 138 32.15 -32.92 -29.66
C ASP A 138 31.70 -34.27 -29.08
N LYS A 139 30.55 -34.28 -28.40
CA LYS A 139 29.99 -35.48 -27.75
C LYS A 139 28.77 -36.04 -28.46
N ASN A 140 28.36 -35.46 -29.60
CA ASN A 140 27.13 -35.80 -30.34
C ASN A 140 25.92 -36.01 -29.41
N LYS A 141 25.71 -35.09 -28.45
CA LYS A 141 24.60 -35.21 -27.49
C LYS A 141 24.06 -33.84 -27.07
N TRP A 142 22.77 -33.81 -26.76
CA TRP A 142 22.17 -32.65 -26.10
C TRP A 142 22.65 -32.53 -24.66
N ARG A 143 22.99 -31.31 -24.24
CA ARG A 143 23.28 -30.98 -22.85
C ARG A 143 22.31 -29.95 -22.32
N ALA A 144 21.72 -30.25 -21.18
CA ALA A 144 21.05 -29.25 -20.37
C ALA A 144 22.10 -28.28 -19.80
N SER A 145 21.85 -27.00 -19.96
CA SER A 145 22.56 -25.91 -19.31
C SER A 145 21.54 -25.06 -18.58
N ASP A 146 21.67 -24.98 -17.26
CA ASP A 146 20.83 -24.10 -16.45
C ASP A 146 21.40 -22.69 -16.48
N SER A 147 20.58 -21.75 -16.90
CA SER A 147 20.91 -20.33 -16.93
C SER A 147 19.95 -19.56 -16.03
N VAL A 148 20.48 -18.65 -15.22
CA VAL A 148 19.66 -17.74 -14.42
C VAL A 148 19.59 -16.42 -15.18
N ARG A 149 18.36 -15.96 -15.44
CA ARG A 149 18.11 -14.70 -16.14
C ARG A 149 17.43 -13.71 -15.20
N ALA A 150 17.97 -12.50 -15.14
CA ALA A 150 17.29 -11.37 -14.52
C ALA A 150 16.09 -10.96 -15.39
N THR A 151 14.92 -10.84 -14.76
CA THR A 151 13.68 -10.40 -15.38
C THR A 151 12.92 -9.51 -14.41
N THR A 152 11.74 -9.05 -14.81
CA THR A 152 10.86 -8.23 -13.97
C THR A 152 9.54 -8.94 -13.77
N GLU A 153 8.93 -8.72 -12.62
CA GLU A 153 7.60 -9.19 -12.28
C GLU A 153 6.74 -7.99 -11.93
N ASP A 154 5.55 -7.95 -12.50
CA ASP A 154 4.58 -6.90 -12.22
C ASP A 154 3.86 -7.21 -10.92
N PHE A 155 3.54 -6.18 -10.15
CA PHE A 155 2.82 -6.31 -8.89
C PHE A 155 1.91 -5.11 -8.66
N SER A 156 1.00 -5.28 -7.72
CA SER A 156 0.14 -4.23 -7.20
C SER A 156 0.24 -4.17 -5.70
N SER A 157 0.07 -2.99 -5.15
CA SER A 157 0.23 -2.77 -3.73
C SER A 157 -0.43 -1.46 -3.32
N ASP A 158 -0.57 -1.29 -2.03
CA ASP A 158 -0.75 -0.01 -1.37
C ASP A 158 0.57 0.51 -0.80
N VAL A 159 0.59 1.81 -0.54
CA VAL A 159 1.63 2.55 0.17
C VAL A 159 0.93 3.58 1.04
N GLN A 160 1.29 3.66 2.32
CA GLN A 160 0.80 4.71 3.21
C GLN A 160 1.91 5.71 3.49
N LEU A 161 1.61 6.99 3.41
CA LEU A 161 2.51 8.09 3.79
C LEU A 161 1.92 8.82 4.98
N GLU A 162 2.73 9.04 6.02
CA GLU A 162 2.40 9.93 7.12
C GLU A 162 3.42 11.05 7.17
N LEU A 163 2.95 12.27 6.94
CA LEU A 163 3.79 13.47 6.90
C LEU A 163 3.41 14.38 8.06
N TYR A 164 4.42 14.98 8.67
CA TYR A 164 4.31 15.86 9.82
C TYR A 164 5.33 16.98 9.64
N GLY A 165 4.94 18.11 9.05
CA GLY A 165 5.89 19.20 8.84
C GLY A 165 7.04 18.80 7.90
N ASP A 166 8.23 18.69 8.47
CA ASP A 166 9.49 18.35 7.82
C ASP A 166 9.91 16.87 7.96
N HIS A 167 9.15 16.07 8.72
CA HIS A 167 9.41 14.64 8.89
C HIS A 167 8.24 13.81 8.36
N GLY A 168 8.50 12.54 8.10
CA GLY A 168 7.46 11.63 7.66
C GLY A 168 7.96 10.21 7.51
N ARG A 169 7.02 9.29 7.34
CA ARG A 169 7.28 7.87 7.21
C ARG A 169 6.40 7.25 6.13
N ILE A 170 6.88 6.14 5.58
CA ILE A 170 6.23 5.36 4.54
C ILE A 170 6.07 3.91 4.97
N HIS A 171 4.85 3.39 4.85
CA HIS A 171 4.56 1.97 4.95
C HIS A 171 4.43 1.40 3.54
N LEU A 172 5.07 0.26 3.31
CA LEU A 172 5.14 -0.37 2.01
C LEU A 172 4.43 -1.72 2.08
N GLY A 173 3.52 -1.97 1.14
CA GLY A 173 3.01 -3.34 0.97
C GLY A 173 4.15 -4.29 0.55
N ALA A 174 3.97 -5.57 0.89
CA ALA A 174 5.01 -6.59 0.79
C ALA A 174 5.76 -6.66 -0.56
N PRO A 175 5.10 -6.48 -1.74
CA PRO A 175 5.81 -6.54 -3.02
C PRO A 175 6.86 -5.45 -3.24
N LEU A 176 6.76 -4.31 -2.55
CA LEU A 176 7.76 -3.22 -2.62
C LEU A 176 8.96 -3.46 -1.72
N VAL A 177 8.87 -4.39 -0.77
CA VAL A 177 9.92 -4.65 0.22
C VAL A 177 10.84 -5.76 -0.32
N PRO A 178 12.10 -5.46 -0.66
CA PRO A 178 13.01 -6.48 -1.18
C PRO A 178 13.33 -7.51 -0.09
N PRO A 179 13.65 -8.78 -0.44
CA PRO A 179 13.90 -9.83 0.56
C PRO A 179 15.01 -9.47 1.56
N ILE A 180 16.04 -8.75 1.10
CA ILE A 180 17.12 -8.22 1.94
C ILE A 180 16.85 -6.73 2.18
N ASN A 181 16.36 -6.41 3.36
CA ASN A 181 15.98 -5.06 3.75
C ASN A 181 16.36 -4.77 5.22
N SER A 182 16.28 -3.50 5.61
CA SER A 182 16.52 -3.01 6.97
C SER A 182 15.41 -3.38 7.96
N ARG A 183 14.31 -3.99 7.48
CA ARG A 183 13.04 -4.29 8.18
C ARG A 183 12.22 -3.08 8.61
N GLY A 184 12.79 -1.88 8.52
CA GLY A 184 12.14 -0.67 9.01
C GLY A 184 11.83 -0.77 10.50
N ASP A 185 10.93 0.08 10.97
CA ASP A 185 10.28 -0.05 12.27
C ASP A 185 8.83 -0.51 12.06
N HIS A 186 8.54 -1.78 12.33
CA HIS A 186 7.20 -2.38 12.12
C HIS A 186 6.61 -2.15 10.70
N GLY A 187 7.45 -2.26 9.66
CA GLY A 187 7.02 -2.04 8.27
C GLY A 187 7.00 -0.57 7.84
N TRP A 188 7.47 0.34 8.70
CA TRP A 188 7.64 1.76 8.39
C TRP A 188 9.10 2.10 8.11
N TRP A 189 9.30 2.96 7.11
CA TRP A 189 10.59 3.57 6.82
C TRP A 189 10.47 5.09 6.96
N GLU A 190 11.47 5.70 7.59
CA GLU A 190 11.57 7.15 7.66
C GLU A 190 11.87 7.74 6.27
N LEU A 191 11.30 8.91 6.01
CA LEU A 191 11.53 9.68 4.80
C LEU A 191 12.76 10.58 4.98
N ASP A 192 13.72 10.41 4.08
CA ASP A 192 14.89 11.25 3.90
C ASP A 192 14.60 12.35 2.86
N ASN A 193 15.11 13.56 3.08
CA ASN A 193 14.98 14.70 2.15
C ASN A 193 13.52 15.06 1.79
N LEU A 194 12.62 14.97 2.77
CA LEU A 194 11.21 15.30 2.59
C LEU A 194 11.02 16.78 2.22
N GLN A 195 10.28 17.03 1.16
CA GLN A 195 9.82 18.36 0.77
C GLN A 195 8.31 18.30 0.52
N VAL A 196 7.54 19.02 1.32
CA VAL A 196 6.08 19.11 1.19
C VAL A 196 5.72 20.48 0.60
N GLY A 197 5.59 20.54 -0.73
CA GLY A 197 5.18 21.75 -1.46
C GLY A 197 3.69 21.73 -1.80
N PRO A 198 3.12 22.86 -2.26
CA PRO A 198 1.70 22.96 -2.60
C PRO A 198 1.30 22.13 -3.84
N GLU A 199 2.20 21.96 -4.82
CA GLU A 199 1.93 21.16 -6.02
C GLU A 199 2.51 19.75 -5.95
N ARG A 200 3.55 19.53 -5.14
CA ARG A 200 4.31 18.29 -5.13
C ARG A 200 4.87 17.96 -3.75
N ILE A 201 4.89 16.68 -3.44
CA ILE A 201 5.62 16.10 -2.31
C ILE A 201 6.76 15.26 -2.88
N THR A 202 7.98 15.44 -2.40
CA THR A 202 9.13 14.59 -2.77
C THR A 202 9.83 14.10 -1.53
N ALA A 203 10.32 12.86 -1.58
CA ALA A 203 11.18 12.31 -0.55
C ALA A 203 11.99 11.14 -1.11
N SER A 204 12.86 10.61 -0.28
CA SER A 204 13.54 9.34 -0.47
C SER A 204 13.38 8.49 0.78
N TYR A 205 13.59 7.19 0.71
CA TYR A 205 13.64 6.33 1.89
C TYR A 205 14.66 5.22 1.69
N ARG A 206 15.11 4.60 2.78
CA ARG A 206 16.20 3.62 2.73
C ARG A 206 15.72 2.21 3.07
N LEU A 207 15.66 1.36 2.06
CA LEU A 207 15.35 -0.06 2.24
C LEU A 207 16.57 -0.85 2.71
N ASN A 208 17.77 -0.48 2.28
CA ASN A 208 19.06 -1.03 2.76
C ASN A 208 20.22 -0.12 2.31
N GLY A 209 21.48 -0.54 2.49
CA GLY A 209 22.66 0.25 2.14
C GLY A 209 22.79 0.63 0.65
N MET A 210 22.19 -0.16 -0.25
CA MET A 210 22.29 0.00 -1.70
C MET A 210 20.98 0.48 -2.35
N ASN A 211 19.84 0.24 -1.70
CA ASN A 211 18.51 0.55 -2.22
C ASN A 211 17.90 1.76 -1.49
N LYS A 212 17.90 2.91 -2.17
CA LYS A 212 17.33 4.18 -1.70
C LYS A 212 16.31 4.75 -2.70
N PRO A 213 15.06 4.24 -2.72
CA PRO A 213 14.07 4.73 -3.67
C PRO A 213 13.72 6.21 -3.45
N LYS A 214 13.26 6.86 -4.51
CA LYS A 214 12.73 8.22 -4.51
C LYS A 214 11.23 8.17 -4.74
N LEU A 215 10.47 8.92 -3.96
CA LEU A 215 9.03 9.07 -4.14
C LEU A 215 8.68 10.50 -4.58
N THR A 216 7.63 10.61 -5.39
CA THR A 216 7.04 11.88 -5.80
C THR A 216 5.53 11.74 -5.81
N VAL A 217 4.83 12.64 -5.13
CA VAL A 217 3.36 12.79 -5.20
C VAL A 217 3.02 14.12 -5.85
N ASP A 218 2.26 14.09 -6.93
CA ASP A 218 1.64 15.27 -7.54
C ASP A 218 0.33 15.56 -6.79
N ARG A 219 0.28 16.67 -6.05
CA ARG A 219 -0.85 17.02 -5.19
C ARG A 219 -2.07 17.53 -5.97
N ARG A 220 -1.88 17.94 -7.23
CA ARG A 220 -2.98 18.43 -8.07
C ARG A 220 -3.78 17.29 -8.69
N SER A 221 -3.07 16.23 -9.07
CA SER A 221 -3.63 15.06 -9.73
C SER A 221 -3.73 13.83 -8.83
N GLY A 222 -3.22 13.89 -7.60
CA GLY A 222 -3.15 12.76 -6.66
C GLY A 222 -2.16 11.66 -7.09
N ARG A 223 -1.41 11.82 -8.18
CA ARG A 223 -0.54 10.74 -8.68
C ARG A 223 0.71 10.55 -7.85
N ILE A 224 1.08 9.30 -7.57
CA ILE A 224 2.36 8.93 -6.96
C ILE A 224 3.26 8.16 -7.94
N SER A 225 4.56 8.37 -7.81
CA SER A 225 5.61 7.56 -8.40
C SER A 225 6.67 7.25 -7.35
N ILE A 226 7.15 6.01 -7.32
CA ILE A 226 8.31 5.55 -6.57
C ILE A 226 9.29 4.91 -7.56
N GLU A 227 10.51 5.43 -7.58
CA GLU A 227 11.57 5.00 -8.46
C GLU A 227 12.73 4.41 -7.64
N GLY A 228 13.26 3.28 -8.08
CA GLY A 228 14.34 2.57 -7.41
C GLY A 228 14.59 1.21 -8.07
N GLY A 229 15.11 0.25 -7.30
CA GLY A 229 15.21 -1.13 -7.78
C GLY A 229 13.84 -1.72 -8.12
N THR A 230 12.85 -1.41 -7.29
CA THR A 230 11.42 -1.69 -7.53
C THR A 230 10.72 -0.38 -7.90
N THR A 231 9.84 -0.42 -8.89
CA THR A 231 9.04 0.74 -9.31
C THR A 231 7.61 0.62 -8.78
N PHE A 232 6.97 1.76 -8.53
CA PHE A 232 5.55 1.82 -8.19
C PHE A 232 4.94 3.12 -8.70
N SER A 233 3.73 3.06 -9.23
CA SER A 233 2.97 4.21 -9.68
C SER A 233 1.49 4.02 -9.37
N GLY A 234 0.81 5.10 -9.01
CA GLY A 234 -0.55 4.99 -8.50
C GLY A 234 -1.24 6.33 -8.29
N HIS A 235 -2.33 6.28 -7.52
CA HIS A 235 -3.08 7.44 -7.06
C HIS A 235 -3.13 7.43 -5.53
N CYS A 236 -3.08 8.61 -4.93
CA CYS A 236 -3.12 8.84 -3.50
C CYS A 236 -4.38 9.61 -3.14
N ASP A 237 -5.02 9.13 -2.09
CA ASP A 237 -6.14 9.80 -1.44
C ASP A 237 -5.69 10.33 -0.09
N ILE A 238 -6.18 11.51 0.28
CA ILE A 238 -5.93 12.10 1.60
C ILE A 238 -6.78 11.33 2.60
N GLY A 239 -6.13 10.55 3.46
CA GLY A 239 -6.79 9.92 4.58
C GLY A 239 -6.94 10.93 5.72
N ASP A 240 -8.17 11.20 6.15
CA ASP A 240 -8.39 11.93 7.41
C ASP A 240 -8.19 10.97 8.59
N TYR A 241 -6.93 10.78 8.98
CA TYR A 241 -6.57 10.09 10.22
C TYR A 241 -6.31 11.07 11.38
N GLY A 242 -6.78 12.32 11.25
CA GLY A 242 -6.75 13.33 12.31
C GLY A 242 -7.89 13.19 13.33
N GLY A 243 -8.84 12.29 13.11
CA GLY A 243 -9.91 11.95 14.05
C GLY A 243 -9.77 10.51 14.52
N GLY A 244 -8.98 10.29 15.58
CA GLY A 244 -8.80 8.96 16.15
C GLY A 244 -10.13 8.23 16.33
N GLN A 245 -10.23 7.02 15.78
CA GLN A 245 -11.25 6.09 16.25
C GLN A 245 -10.92 5.67 17.67
N ARG A 246 -11.34 6.49 18.64
CA ARG A 246 -11.62 5.99 19.99
C ARG A 246 -13.00 5.37 19.95
N ARG A 247 -13.07 4.04 19.95
CA ARG A 247 -14.21 3.35 20.54
C ARG A 247 -14.01 3.41 22.06
N PHE A 248 -14.68 4.37 22.69
CA PHE A 248 -15.65 4.23 23.79
C PHE A 248 -16.28 5.61 24.01
#